data_AF-A0A2N6G6S0-F1
#
_entry.id   AF-A0A2N6G6S0-F1
#
_cell.length_a   1.000
_cell.length_b   1.000
_cell.length_c   1.000
_cell.angle_alpha   90.00
_cell.angle_beta   90.00
_cell.angle_gamma   90.00
#
_symmetry.space_group_name_H-M   'P 1'
#
loop_
_entity.id
_entity.type
_entity.pdbx_description
1 polymer ?
#
loop_
_entity_poly.entity_id
_entity_poly.type
_entity_poly.pdbx_seq_one_letter_code
_entity_poly.pdbx_strand_id
1 'polypeptide(L)' 'MKKLLSICILLVFMVPLFAVDFSEMSTQELIEIIGFVKKENRAKFEKELKSRVSTMSQKERNQYHKNMQKSKEKR' A
#
# COMPACT_ATOMS: atom_id res chain seq x y z
N MET A 1 -24.91 -19.39 -27.81
CA MET A 1 -23.61 -19.37 -27.09
C MET A 1 -22.85 -18.05 -27.23
N LYS A 2 -22.78 -17.44 -28.44
CA LYS A 2 -22.05 -16.16 -28.68
C LYS A 2 -22.49 -15.00 -27.77
N LYS A 3 -23.79 -14.90 -27.45
CA LYS A 3 -24.36 -13.85 -26.57
C LYS A 3 -23.92 -13.98 -25.10
N LEU A 4 -23.74 -15.21 -24.60
CA LEU A 4 -23.26 -15.48 -23.24
C LEU A 4 -21.77 -15.14 -23.10
N LEU A 5 -20.98 -15.44 -24.14
CA LEU A 5 -19.56 -15.09 -24.18
C LEU A 5 -19.36 -13.57 -24.14
N SER A 6 -20.21 -12.81 -24.84
CA SER A 6 -20.17 -11.34 -24.83
C SER A 6 -20.49 -10.73 -23.46
N ILE A 7 -21.38 -11.36 -22.69
CA ILE A 7 -21.74 -10.94 -21.32
C ILE A 7 -20.60 -11.24 -20.35
N CYS A 8 -19.95 -12.41 -20.46
CA CYS A 8 -18.79 -12.74 -19.64
C CYS A 8 -17.61 -11.79 -19.88
N ILE A 9 -17.37 -11.37 -21.12
CA ILE A 9 -16.32 -10.39 -21.45
C ILE A 9 -16.61 -9.03 -20.81
N LEU A 10 -17.87 -8.58 -20.80
CA LEU A 10 -18.26 -7.30 -20.20
C LEU A 10 -18.06 -7.29 -18.67
N LEU A 11 -18.26 -8.43 -18.01
CA LEU A 11 -18.10 -8.57 -16.56
C LEU A 11 -16.63 -8.52 -16.10
N VAL A 12 -15.68 -8.95 -16.94
CA VAL A 12 -14.24 -8.89 -16.61
C VAL A 12 -13.72 -7.45 -16.57
N PHE A 13 -14.33 -6.52 -17.32
CA PHE A 13 -13.96 -5.09 -17.29
C PHE A 13 -14.58 -4.31 -16.13
N MET A 14 -15.54 -4.88 -15.40
CA MET A 14 -16.18 -4.24 -14.25
C MET A 14 -15.46 -4.53 -12.93
N VAL A 15 -14.34 -5.25 -12.94
CA VAL A 15 -13.54 -5.44 -11.74
C VAL A 15 -12.89 -4.09 -11.39
N PRO A 16 -13.16 -3.52 -10.21
CA PRO A 16 -12.56 -2.25 -9.85
C PRO A 16 -11.04 -2.36 -9.78
N LEU A 17 -10.35 -1.51 -10.55
CA LEU A 17 -8.89 -1.32 -10.54
C LEU A 17 -8.41 -0.57 -9.27
N PHE A 18 -9.06 -0.70 -8.12
CA PHE A 18 -8.68 0.00 -6.89
C PHE A 18 -7.53 -0.71 -6.16
N ALA A 19 -6.49 -1.11 -6.89
CA ALA A 19 -5.23 -1.48 -6.26
C ALA A 19 -4.57 -0.18 -5.78
N VAL A 20 -4.41 -0.02 -4.47
CA VAL A 20 -3.64 1.10 -3.93
C VAL A 20 -2.19 0.93 -4.39
N ASP A 21 -1.69 1.90 -5.14
CA ASP A 21 -0.29 1.96 -5.55
C ASP A 21 0.50 2.84 -4.57
N PHE A 22 1.37 2.20 -3.80
CA PHE A 22 2.21 2.88 -2.83
C PHE A 22 3.50 3.42 -3.46
N SER A 23 3.82 3.02 -4.70
CA SER A 23 5.04 3.46 -5.37
C SER A 23 4.99 4.93 -5.77
N GLU A 24 3.79 5.46 -6.01
CA GLU A 24 3.57 6.88 -6.34
C GLU A 24 3.64 7.80 -5.11
N MET A 25 3.52 7.26 -3.90
CA MET A 25 3.64 8.06 -2.67
C MET A 25 5.09 8.45 -2.40
N SER A 26 5.31 9.58 -1.75
CA SER A 26 6.60 9.96 -1.18
C SER A 26 6.95 9.09 0.04
N THR A 27 8.23 9.06 0.40
CA THR A 27 8.69 8.32 1.59
C THR A 27 8.09 8.88 2.88
N GLN A 28 7.88 10.20 2.96
CA GLN A 28 7.23 10.86 4.09
C GLN A 28 5.77 10.41 4.23
N GLU A 29 5.01 10.43 3.12
CA GLU A 29 3.61 9.97 3.12
C GLU A 29 3.50 8.51 3.56
N LEU A 30 4.39 7.64 3.07
CA LEU A 30 4.43 6.24 3.50
C LEU A 30 4.70 6.10 5.01
N ILE A 31 5.58 6.92 5.57
CA ILE A 31 5.88 6.91 7.01
C ILE A 31 4.70 7.40 7.85
N GLU A 32 3.97 8.42 7.38
CA GLU A 32 2.83 9.01 8.10
C GLU A 32 1.65 8.06 8.22
N ILE A 33 1.42 7.23 7.20
CA ILE A 33 0.30 6.27 7.19
C ILE A 33 0.62 4.94 7.90
N ILE A 34 1.83 4.77 8.47
CA ILE A 34 2.19 3.58 9.26
C ILE A 34 1.15 3.37 10.38
N GLY A 35 0.54 2.18 10.37
CA GLY A 35 -0.49 1.79 11.34
C GLY A 35 -1.93 2.11 10.92
N PHE A 36 -2.14 2.85 9.83
CA PHE A 36 -3.47 3.21 9.31
C PHE A 36 -3.85 2.44 8.04
N VAL A 37 -2.92 1.66 7.47
CA VAL A 37 -3.16 0.89 6.23
C VAL A 37 -4.09 -0.30 6.48
N LYS A 38 -5.14 -0.39 5.64
CA LYS A 38 -6.11 -1.49 5.65
C LYS A 38 -5.44 -2.84 5.43
N LYS A 39 -5.98 -3.90 6.04
CA LYS A 39 -5.36 -5.24 6.11
C LYS A 39 -5.04 -5.80 4.72
N GLU A 40 -5.95 -5.62 3.76
CA GLU A 40 -5.83 -6.06 2.37
C GLU A 40 -4.64 -5.43 1.62
N ASN A 41 -4.17 -4.26 2.06
CA ASN A 41 -3.08 -3.51 1.41
C ASN A 41 -1.76 -3.56 2.19
N ARG A 42 -1.74 -4.14 3.40
CA ARG A 42 -0.56 -4.14 4.29
C ARG A 42 0.69 -4.75 3.65
N ALA A 43 0.55 -5.89 2.97
CA ALA A 43 1.71 -6.57 2.38
C ALA A 43 2.37 -5.71 1.27
N LYS A 44 1.57 -5.04 0.44
CA LYS A 44 2.06 -4.13 -0.60
C LYS A 44 2.73 -2.91 0.01
N PHE A 45 2.08 -2.30 1.00
CA PHE A 45 2.63 -1.17 1.74
C PHE A 45 3.96 -1.49 2.42
N GLU A 46 4.05 -2.61 3.15
CA GLU A 46 5.27 -3.01 3.86
C GLU A 46 6.41 -3.30 2.89
N LYS A 47 6.11 -3.90 1.73
CA LYS A 47 7.09 -4.12 0.67
C LYS A 47 7.68 -2.80 0.16
N GLU A 48 6.81 -1.84 -0.15
CA GLU A 48 7.24 -0.53 -0.66
C GLU A 48 7.98 0.29 0.39
N LEU A 49 7.46 0.35 1.62
CA LEU A 49 8.13 1.05 2.71
C LEU A 49 9.52 0.45 3.00
N LYS A 50 9.65 -0.88 2.97
CA LYS A 50 10.93 -1.57 3.21
C LYS A 50 11.94 -1.34 2.09
N SER A 51 11.49 -1.24 0.83
CA SER A 51 12.39 -1.00 -0.31
C SER A 51 13.12 0.35 -0.21
N ARG A 52 12.49 1.34 0.46
CA ARG A 52 13.01 2.70 0.62
C ARG A 52 13.86 2.93 1.87
N VAL A 53 13.95 1.96 2.78
CA VAL A 53 14.68 2.12 4.05
C VAL A 53 16.14 2.51 3.83
N SER A 54 16.78 2.00 2.79
CA SER A 54 18.17 2.32 2.46
C SER A 54 18.36 3.78 2.04
N THR A 55 17.38 4.37 1.35
CA THR A 55 17.45 5.71 0.76
C THR A 55 16.89 6.82 1.65
N MET A 56 16.25 6.51 2.78
CA MET A 56 15.74 7.50 3.73
C MET A 56 16.83 8.46 4.24
N SER A 57 16.49 9.72 4.41
CA SER A 57 17.26 10.67 5.22
C SER A 57 17.27 10.27 6.70
N GLN A 58 18.15 10.87 7.49
CA GLN A 58 18.18 10.65 8.94
C GLN A 58 16.85 11.03 9.61
N LYS A 59 16.21 12.11 9.14
CA LYS A 59 14.91 12.57 9.65
C LYS A 59 13.82 11.53 9.38
N GLU A 60 13.76 11.02 8.15
CA GLU A 60 12.79 9.98 7.76
C GLU A 60 13.05 8.68 8.51
N ARG A 61 14.31 8.24 8.65
CA ARG A 61 14.63 7.05 9.44
C ARG A 61 14.16 7.18 10.89
N ASN A 62 14.36 8.34 11.52
CA ASN A 62 13.90 8.57 12.89
C ASN A 62 12.36 8.51 12.99
N GLN A 63 11.64 9.11 12.04
CA GLN A 63 10.18 9.06 12.00
C GLN A 63 9.65 7.64 11.73
N TYR A 64 10.29 6.90 10.81
CA TYR A 64 9.98 5.50 10.51
C TYR A 64 10.04 4.64 11.78
N HIS A 65 11.14 4.69 12.53
CA HIS A 65 11.29 3.88 13.76
C HIS A 65 10.24 4.26 14.81
N LYS A 66 10.03 5.57 15.02
CA LYS A 66 9.02 6.08 15.97
C LYS A 66 7.61 5.58 15.62
N ASN A 67 7.22 5.68 14.36
CA ASN A 67 5.89 5.27 13.91
C ASN A 67 5.72 3.75 13.90
N MET A 68 6.77 3.00 13.55
CA MET A 68 6.77 1.53 13.65
C MET A 68 6.58 1.05 15.08
N GLN A 69 7.26 1.67 16.05
CA GLN A 69 7.08 1.34 17.47
C GLN A 69 5.64 1.66 17.92
N LYS A 70 5.17 2.89 17.66
CA LYS A 70 3.80 3.32 18.00
C LYS A 70 2.73 2.42 17.37
N SER A 71 2.95 1.92 16.16
CA SER A 71 1.99 1.01 15.52
C SER A 71 1.96 -0.38 16.17
N LYS A 72 3.06 -0.85 16.78
CA LYS A 72 3.08 -2.14 17.48
C LYS A 72 2.34 -2.06 18.81
N GLU A 73 2.47 -0.95 19.53
CA GLU A 73 1.78 -0.70 20.80
C GLU A 73 0.25 -0.60 20.65
N LYS A 74 -0.25 -0.30 19.44
CA LYS A 74 -1.68 -0.16 19.14
C LYS A 74 -2.35 -1.42 18.57
N ARG A 75 -1.59 -2.48 18.29
CA ARG A 75 -2.12 -3.76 17.78
C ARG A 75 -2.35 -4.73 18.93
#